data_AF-C7LN02-F1
#
_entry.id   AF-C7LN02-F1
#
_cell.length_a   1.000
_cell.length_b   1.000
_cell.length_c   1.000
_cell.angle_alpha   90.00
_cell.angle_beta   90.00
_cell.angle_gamma   90.00
#
_symmetry.space_group_name_H-M   'P 1'
#
loop_
_entity.id
_entity.type
_entity.pdbx_description
1 polymer ?
#
loop_
_entity_poly.entity_id
_entity_poly.type
_entity_poly.pdbx_seq_one_letter_code
_entity_poly.pdbx_strand_id
1 'polypeptide(L)'
;MARRATSFKAAREGANTIIVSGGYEFSPFGLERDRHPSIIFKLKKAYDLLGYDIALRAPNDATVFEHAGLEAGPVWSGPLGEPKLVVKNVPDGSLAFVLFPDSGQPDPDIERKAADFAESLRTNGKHNLIIGVSTWGANREQDFIDRHGAAFDIILGSGQGPGYTALYLRDNSLLWTRAFTKGRSILSVTIPTLPAPGTKMVWEPQTTVFTESVPLGGTVAADPTINAIFNP
;
A
#
# COMPACT_ATOMS: atom_id res chain seq x y z
N MET A 1 -14.93 5.91 1.36
CA MET A 1 -14.29 7.08 0.72
C MET A 1 -14.42 8.35 1.54
N ALA A 2 -15.62 8.93 1.75
CA ALA A 2 -15.74 10.20 2.48
C ALA A 2 -15.17 10.17 3.91
N ARG A 3 -15.47 9.11 4.68
CA ARG A 3 -14.86 8.92 6.01
C ARG A 3 -13.35 8.68 5.96
N ARG A 4 -12.86 8.00 4.92
CA ARG A 4 -11.43 7.76 4.68
C ARG A 4 -10.69 9.09 4.52
N ALA A 5 -11.28 10.03 3.79
CA ALA A 5 -10.73 11.38 3.62
C ALA A 5 -10.58 12.11 4.97
N THR A 6 -11.62 12.07 5.81
CA THR A 6 -11.58 12.63 7.17
C THR A 6 -10.46 12.02 8.00
N SER A 7 -10.35 10.68 8.00
CA SER A 7 -9.28 9.99 8.73
C SER A 7 -7.88 10.31 8.21
N PHE A 8 -7.69 10.46 6.90
CA PHE A 8 -6.39 10.85 6.32
C PHE A 8 -5.99 12.27 6.71
N LYS A 9 -6.96 13.21 6.73
CA LYS A 9 -6.73 14.58 7.22
C LYS A 9 -6.30 14.57 8.68
N ALA A 10 -7.05 13.89 9.54
CA ALA A 10 -6.72 13.77 10.96
C ALA A 10 -5.34 13.13 11.20
N ALA A 11 -4.99 12.08 10.45
CA ALA A 11 -3.68 11.44 10.56
C ALA A 11 -2.53 12.40 10.20
N ARG A 12 -2.71 13.23 9.16
CA ARG A 12 -1.72 14.24 8.74
C ARG A 12 -1.60 15.41 9.69
N GLU A 13 -2.70 15.80 10.34
CA GLU A 13 -2.69 16.84 11.38
C GLU A 13 -1.98 16.36 12.65
N GLY A 14 -2.06 15.07 12.96
CA GLY A 14 -1.47 14.49 14.17
C GLY A 14 -0.01 14.04 14.03
N ALA A 15 0.46 13.69 12.83
CA ALA A 15 1.80 13.13 12.62
C ALA A 15 2.30 13.26 11.18
N ASN A 16 3.62 13.04 11.00
CA ASN A 16 4.26 12.90 9.68
C ASN A 16 3.80 11.59 9.01
N THR A 17 2.69 11.67 8.29
CA THR A 17 1.98 10.50 7.76
C THR A 17 2.18 10.34 6.27
N ILE A 18 2.56 9.13 5.84
CA ILE A 18 2.58 8.71 4.43
C ILE A 18 1.36 7.81 4.19
N ILE A 19 0.53 8.21 3.23
CA ILE A 19 -0.69 7.50 2.86
C ILE A 19 -0.44 6.63 1.62
N VAL A 20 -0.58 5.31 1.78
CA VAL A 20 -0.28 4.32 0.73
C VAL A 20 -1.56 3.59 0.31
N SER A 21 -1.79 3.48 -1.00
CA SER A 21 -2.78 2.55 -1.59
C SER A 21 -2.07 1.27 -2.04
N GLY A 22 -2.57 0.13 -1.57
CA GLY A 22 -2.07 -1.19 -1.97
C GLY A 22 -2.58 -1.68 -3.33
N GLY A 23 -3.62 -1.06 -3.90
CA GLY A 23 -4.27 -1.48 -5.14
C GLY A 23 -5.63 -2.16 -4.92
N TYR A 24 -6.30 -2.53 -6.02
CA TYR A 24 -7.69 -3.05 -6.05
C TYR A 24 -8.73 -2.06 -5.51
N GLU A 25 -8.45 -0.77 -5.66
CA GLU A 25 -9.29 0.31 -5.13
C GLU A 25 -10.46 0.65 -6.08
N PHE A 26 -10.35 0.28 -7.36
CA PHE A 26 -11.37 0.52 -8.39
C PHE A 26 -12.14 -0.74 -8.74
N SER A 27 -11.45 -1.87 -8.77
CA SER A 27 -12.06 -3.18 -8.94
C SER A 27 -11.59 -4.18 -7.91
N PRO A 28 -12.52 -4.78 -7.15
CA PRO A 28 -12.22 -6.03 -6.46
C PRO A 28 -11.78 -7.13 -7.44
N PHE A 29 -11.17 -8.16 -6.89
CA PHE A 29 -10.76 -9.34 -7.66
C PHE A 29 -11.97 -10.02 -8.33
N GLY A 30 -11.86 -10.34 -9.63
CA GLY A 30 -12.87 -11.08 -10.39
C GLY A 30 -14.11 -10.29 -10.80
N LEU A 31 -14.13 -8.97 -10.57
CA LEU A 31 -15.27 -8.08 -10.87
C LEU A 31 -14.86 -6.91 -11.80
N GLU A 32 -13.85 -7.11 -12.64
CA GLU A 32 -13.17 -6.07 -13.43
C GLU A 32 -14.09 -5.37 -14.43
N ARG A 33 -15.21 -6.00 -14.81
CA ARG A 33 -16.18 -5.46 -15.77
C ARG A 33 -17.57 -5.23 -15.18
N ASP A 34 -17.73 -5.45 -13.88
CA ASP A 34 -19.06 -5.43 -13.25
C ASP A 34 -19.51 -4.01 -12.89
N ARG A 35 -18.57 -3.05 -12.89
CA ARG A 35 -18.87 -1.65 -12.55
C ARG A 35 -19.05 -0.81 -13.81
N HIS A 36 -20.20 -0.15 -13.88
CA HIS A 36 -20.49 0.80 -14.94
C HIS A 36 -19.43 1.94 -14.98
N PRO A 37 -18.96 2.38 -16.16
CA PRO A 37 -17.90 3.39 -16.30
C PRO A 37 -18.14 4.69 -15.52
N SER A 38 -19.40 5.14 -15.39
CA SER A 38 -19.75 6.34 -14.61
C SER A 38 -19.41 6.23 -13.12
N ILE A 39 -19.46 5.02 -12.55
CA ILE A 39 -19.04 4.74 -11.18
C ILE A 39 -17.52 4.83 -11.07
N ILE A 40 -16.80 4.31 -12.07
CA ILE A 40 -15.33 4.39 -12.12
C ILE A 40 -14.87 5.86 -12.18
N PHE A 41 -15.53 6.68 -12.99
CA PHE A 41 -15.25 8.12 -13.04
C PHE A 41 -15.43 8.80 -11.68
N LYS A 42 -16.54 8.52 -10.98
CA LYS A 42 -16.79 9.04 -9.62
C LYS A 42 -15.74 8.57 -8.62
N LEU A 43 -15.37 7.28 -8.66
CA LEU A 43 -14.32 6.73 -7.81
C LEU A 43 -12.99 7.42 -8.07
N LYS A 44 -12.59 7.57 -9.34
CA LYS A 44 -11.35 8.25 -9.73
C LYS A 44 -11.32 9.67 -9.17
N LYS A 45 -12.38 10.45 -9.38
CA LYS A 45 -12.50 11.80 -8.81
C LYS A 45 -12.34 11.81 -7.30
N ALA A 46 -12.92 10.84 -6.59
CA ALA A 46 -12.78 10.73 -5.14
C ALA A 46 -11.36 10.35 -4.71
N TYR A 47 -10.72 9.38 -5.37
CA TYR A 47 -9.34 8.96 -5.07
C TYR A 47 -8.31 10.05 -5.33
N ASP A 48 -8.48 10.82 -6.41
CA ASP A 48 -7.61 11.96 -6.74
C ASP A 48 -7.65 13.04 -5.63
N LEU A 49 -8.75 13.14 -4.90
CA LEU A 49 -8.93 14.07 -3.78
C LEU A 49 -8.50 13.51 -2.42
N LEU A 50 -8.28 12.20 -2.28
CA LEU A 50 -7.82 11.60 -1.02
C LEU A 50 -6.36 11.93 -0.72
N GLY A 51 -5.61 12.36 -1.73
CA GLY A 51 -4.23 12.80 -1.58
C GLY A 51 -3.30 11.69 -1.13
N TYR A 52 -3.38 10.50 -1.74
CA TYR A 52 -2.38 9.44 -1.52
C TYR A 52 -0.98 9.95 -1.85
N ASP A 53 0.01 9.53 -1.07
CA ASP A 53 1.43 9.82 -1.33
C ASP A 53 2.05 8.81 -2.29
N ILE A 54 1.53 7.58 -2.24
CA ILE A 54 1.93 6.43 -3.04
C ILE A 54 0.65 5.65 -3.36
N ALA A 55 0.42 5.36 -4.63
CA ALA A 55 -0.71 4.51 -5.01
C ALA A 55 -0.26 3.42 -5.98
N LEU A 56 -0.32 2.17 -5.52
CA LEU A 56 -0.11 1.03 -6.39
C LEU A 56 -1.41 0.74 -7.15
N ARG A 57 -1.30 0.59 -8.47
CA ARG A 57 -2.40 0.23 -9.36
C ARG A 57 -2.30 -1.25 -9.69
N ALA A 58 -3.29 -2.02 -9.26
CA ALA A 58 -3.36 -3.45 -9.59
C ALA A 58 -3.66 -3.66 -11.07
N PRO A 59 -3.31 -4.83 -11.65
CA PRO A 59 -3.66 -5.18 -13.03
C PRO A 59 -5.15 -5.03 -13.33
N ASN A 60 -6.01 -5.40 -12.38
CA ASN A 60 -7.46 -5.25 -12.48
C ASN A 60 -7.89 -3.78 -12.63
N ASP A 61 -7.31 -2.89 -11.82
CA ASP A 61 -7.61 -1.47 -11.88
C ASP A 61 -7.16 -0.89 -13.23
N ALA A 62 -6.07 -1.40 -13.83
CA ALA A 62 -5.64 -0.98 -15.17
C ALA A 62 -6.67 -1.34 -16.24
N THR A 63 -7.20 -2.57 -16.23
CA THR A 63 -8.27 -3.03 -17.14
C THR A 63 -9.52 -2.17 -17.03
N VAL A 64 -9.91 -1.80 -15.80
CA VAL A 64 -11.10 -0.98 -15.54
C VAL A 64 -10.91 0.44 -16.07
N PHE A 65 -9.71 0.99 -15.93
CA PHE A 65 -9.39 2.32 -16.47
C PHE A 65 -9.42 2.33 -17.99
N GLU A 66 -8.83 1.32 -18.63
CA GLU A 66 -8.88 1.16 -20.09
C GLU A 66 -10.33 1.07 -20.58
N HIS A 67 -11.15 0.22 -19.97
CA HIS A 67 -12.55 0.07 -20.35
C HIS A 67 -13.37 1.35 -20.16
N ALA A 68 -13.05 2.14 -19.13
CA ALA A 68 -13.70 3.42 -18.86
C ALA A 68 -13.14 4.60 -19.67
N GLY A 69 -12.09 4.39 -20.49
CA GLY A 69 -11.40 5.46 -21.21
C GLY A 69 -10.72 6.48 -20.29
N LEU A 70 -10.19 6.03 -19.15
CA LEU A 70 -9.57 6.87 -18.13
C LEU A 70 -8.07 6.63 -18.05
N GLU A 71 -7.32 7.71 -17.87
CA GLU A 71 -5.90 7.64 -17.51
C GLU A 71 -5.72 7.62 -16.00
N ALA A 72 -4.67 6.94 -15.54
CA ALA A 72 -4.28 6.97 -14.14
C ALA A 72 -3.69 8.33 -13.77
N GLY A 73 -4.00 8.82 -12.56
CA GLY A 73 -3.36 10.02 -12.03
C GLY A 73 -1.85 9.82 -11.80
N PRO A 74 -1.06 10.89 -11.67
CA PRO A 74 0.41 10.81 -11.64
C PRO A 74 0.99 10.04 -10.45
N VAL A 75 0.23 9.92 -9.34
CA VAL A 75 0.62 9.17 -8.15
C VAL A 75 0.40 7.66 -8.32
N TRP A 76 -0.51 7.26 -9.22
CA TRP A 76 -0.85 5.87 -9.45
C TRP A 76 0.19 5.20 -10.34
N SER A 77 0.83 4.16 -9.82
CA SER A 77 1.86 3.41 -10.51
C SER A 77 1.47 1.93 -10.56
N GLY A 78 1.53 1.31 -11.73
CA GLY A 78 1.36 -0.12 -11.91
C GLY A 78 2.56 -0.68 -12.67
N PRO A 79 3.72 -0.90 -12.01
CA PRO A 79 4.86 -1.52 -12.67
C PRO A 79 4.47 -2.93 -13.12
N LEU A 80 4.72 -3.27 -14.39
CA LEU A 80 4.33 -4.58 -14.94
C LEU A 80 5.46 -5.62 -14.86
N GLY A 81 6.71 -5.20 -15.09
CA GLY A 81 7.85 -6.13 -15.21
C GLY A 81 9.11 -5.77 -14.41
N GLU A 82 9.19 -4.55 -13.89
CA GLU A 82 10.33 -4.06 -13.11
C GLU A 82 9.85 -3.36 -11.83
N PRO A 83 10.48 -3.59 -10.67
CA PRO A 83 10.12 -2.87 -9.46
C PRO A 83 10.39 -1.37 -9.62
N LYS A 84 9.58 -0.55 -8.95
CA LYS A 84 9.75 0.90 -8.95
C LYS A 84 10.06 1.40 -7.56
N LEU A 85 11.12 2.20 -7.43
CA LEU A 85 11.43 2.91 -6.19
C LEU A 85 10.61 4.20 -6.09
N VAL A 86 10.01 4.39 -4.92
CA VAL A 86 9.49 5.70 -4.47
C VAL A 86 10.15 6.02 -3.14
N VAL A 87 10.97 7.07 -3.09
CA VAL A 87 11.58 7.54 -1.84
C VAL A 87 10.68 8.61 -1.22
N LYS A 88 10.44 8.49 0.09
CA LYS A 88 9.78 9.53 0.88
C LYS A 88 10.71 9.97 2.00
N ASN A 89 11.02 11.27 2.00
CA ASN A 89 11.75 11.89 3.10
C ASN A 89 10.75 12.26 4.20
N VAL A 90 11.10 11.93 5.43
CA VAL A 90 10.42 12.36 6.65
C VAL A 90 11.43 13.15 7.49
N PRO A 91 11.01 13.94 8.49
CA PRO A 91 11.95 14.79 9.23
C PRO A 91 13.19 14.07 9.76
N ASP A 92 13.03 12.82 10.19
CA ASP A 92 14.11 12.04 10.83
C ASP A 92 14.78 11.01 9.89
N GLY A 93 14.51 11.05 8.58
CA GLY A 93 15.15 10.12 7.65
C GLY A 93 14.47 9.94 6.30
N SER A 94 14.76 8.81 5.65
CA SER A 94 14.19 8.44 4.36
C SER A 94 13.67 7.01 4.34
N LEU A 95 12.53 6.83 3.69
CA LEU A 95 11.88 5.54 3.50
C LEU A 95 11.91 5.17 2.01
N ALA A 96 12.37 3.96 1.70
CA ALA A 96 12.38 3.43 0.35
C ALA A 96 11.20 2.49 0.14
N PHE A 97 10.23 2.91 -0.66
CA PHE A 97 9.11 2.06 -1.06
C PHE A 97 9.44 1.37 -2.38
N VAL A 98 9.47 0.05 -2.36
CA VAL A 98 9.60 -0.81 -3.54
C VAL A 98 8.21 -1.24 -3.95
N LEU A 99 7.71 -0.64 -5.03
CA LEU A 99 6.45 -1.04 -5.64
C LEU A 99 6.68 -2.32 -6.44
N PHE A 100 6.01 -3.40 -6.04
CA PHE A 100 6.21 -4.70 -6.65
C PHE A 100 5.61 -4.72 -8.06
N PRO A 101 6.34 -5.25 -9.05
CA PRO A 101 5.82 -5.42 -10.39
C PRO A 101 4.75 -6.51 -10.41
N ASP A 102 3.67 -6.30 -11.17
CA ASP A 102 2.58 -7.26 -11.28
C ASP A 102 2.01 -7.30 -12.70
N SER A 103 2.18 -8.45 -13.36
CA SER A 103 1.60 -8.76 -14.67
C SER A 103 0.20 -9.37 -14.56
N GLY A 104 -0.31 -9.59 -13.35
CA GLY A 104 -1.56 -10.29 -13.07
C GLY A 104 -1.43 -11.80 -12.96
N GLN A 105 -0.22 -12.35 -13.11
CA GLN A 105 0.09 -13.76 -12.95
C GLN A 105 1.35 -13.97 -12.10
N PRO A 106 1.46 -15.09 -11.36
CA PRO A 106 2.71 -15.46 -10.71
C PRO A 106 3.84 -15.62 -11.72
N ASP A 107 4.93 -14.90 -11.49
CA ASP A 107 6.13 -14.91 -12.32
C ASP A 107 7.36 -14.84 -11.41
N PRO A 108 8.12 -15.95 -11.28
CA PRO A 108 9.31 -16.00 -10.43
C PRO A 108 10.42 -15.02 -10.83
N ASP A 109 10.50 -14.62 -12.10
CA ASP A 109 11.51 -13.67 -12.57
C ASP A 109 11.17 -12.26 -12.12
N ILE A 110 9.89 -11.87 -12.23
CA ILE A 110 9.36 -10.60 -11.70
C ILE A 110 9.57 -10.52 -10.18
N GLU A 111 9.32 -11.62 -9.47
CA GLU A 111 9.57 -11.73 -8.03
C GLU A 111 11.04 -11.55 -7.68
N ARG A 112 11.93 -12.26 -8.38
CA ARG A 112 13.37 -12.16 -8.17
C ARG A 112 13.86 -10.73 -8.41
N LYS A 113 13.39 -10.05 -9.46
CA LYS A 113 13.73 -8.64 -9.70
C LYS A 113 13.35 -7.73 -8.53
N ALA A 114 12.17 -7.93 -7.93
CA ALA A 114 11.76 -7.16 -6.75
C ALA A 114 12.66 -7.42 -5.54
N ALA A 115 13.07 -8.69 -5.34
CA ALA A 115 14.01 -9.10 -4.30
C ALA A 115 15.40 -8.48 -4.53
N ASP A 116 16.01 -8.71 -5.68
CA ASP A 116 17.34 -8.21 -6.07
C ASP A 116 17.40 -6.68 -5.93
N PHE A 117 16.33 -5.99 -6.32
CA PHE A 117 16.25 -4.54 -6.19
C PHE A 117 16.22 -4.10 -4.72
N ALA A 118 15.44 -4.76 -3.86
CA ALA A 118 15.43 -4.47 -2.44
C ALA A 118 16.76 -4.82 -1.74
N GLU A 119 17.42 -5.90 -2.15
CA GLU A 119 18.76 -6.25 -1.68
C GLU A 119 19.78 -5.17 -2.06
N SER A 120 19.74 -4.66 -3.30
CA SER A 120 20.60 -3.56 -3.71
C SER A 120 20.39 -2.30 -2.87
N LEU A 121 19.15 -2.03 -2.47
CA LEU A 121 18.81 -0.93 -1.56
C LEU A 121 19.33 -1.20 -0.14
N ARG A 122 19.28 -2.45 0.33
CA ARG A 122 19.82 -2.82 1.64
C ARG A 122 21.34 -2.64 1.67
N THR A 123 22.04 -3.14 0.66
CA THR A 123 23.50 -3.04 0.57
C THR A 123 23.99 -1.61 0.47
N ASN A 124 23.22 -0.72 -0.16
CA ASN A 124 23.62 0.69 -0.27
C ASN A 124 23.52 1.46 1.06
N GLY A 125 22.75 0.97 2.03
CA GLY A 125 22.65 1.50 3.38
C GLY A 125 22.09 2.93 3.51
N LYS A 126 21.45 3.50 2.48
CA LYS A 126 21.03 4.91 2.46
C LYS A 126 19.71 5.21 3.16
N HIS A 127 18.87 4.19 3.31
CA HIS A 127 17.49 4.35 3.78
C HIS A 127 17.32 3.77 5.17
N ASN A 128 16.45 4.40 5.96
CA ASN A 128 16.11 3.91 7.30
C ASN A 128 15.26 2.64 7.20
N LEU A 129 14.31 2.60 6.26
CA LEU A 129 13.46 1.44 6.03
C LEU A 129 13.32 1.12 4.54
N ILE A 130 13.23 -0.17 4.24
CA ILE A 130 12.87 -0.70 2.91
C ILE A 130 11.49 -1.36 3.03
N ILE A 131 10.52 -0.82 2.30
CA ILE A 131 9.11 -1.13 2.41
C ILE A 131 8.62 -1.69 1.07
N GLY A 132 8.17 -2.95 1.04
CA GLY A 132 7.51 -3.52 -0.13
C GLY A 132 6.04 -3.09 -0.19
N VAL A 133 5.52 -2.80 -1.39
CA VAL A 133 4.08 -2.58 -1.62
C VAL A 133 3.63 -3.55 -2.71
N SER A 134 2.68 -4.42 -2.39
CA SER A 134 2.33 -5.57 -3.25
C SER A 134 0.83 -5.70 -3.53
N THR A 135 0.52 -6.16 -4.74
CA THR A 135 -0.82 -6.57 -5.21
C THR A 135 -0.98 -8.08 -5.32
N TRP A 136 0.04 -8.86 -4.99
CA TRP A 136 0.12 -10.27 -5.36
C TRP A 136 -0.83 -11.21 -4.64
N GLY A 137 -1.50 -10.77 -3.57
CA GLY A 137 -2.37 -11.64 -2.78
C GLY A 137 -1.61 -12.47 -1.75
N ALA A 138 -2.31 -12.96 -0.74
CA ALA A 138 -1.72 -13.46 0.50
C ALA A 138 -0.78 -14.65 0.26
N ASN A 139 -1.19 -15.60 -0.57
CA ASN A 139 -0.41 -16.82 -0.81
C ASN A 139 0.89 -16.50 -1.54
N ARG A 140 0.83 -15.74 -2.63
CA ARG A 140 2.02 -15.36 -3.41
C ARG A 140 2.95 -14.44 -2.62
N GLU A 141 2.41 -13.53 -1.82
CA GLU A 141 3.20 -12.71 -0.90
C GLU A 141 3.89 -13.55 0.17
N GLN A 142 3.21 -14.53 0.78
CA GLN A 142 3.82 -15.45 1.74
C GLN A 142 4.95 -16.26 1.09
N ASP A 143 4.70 -16.87 -0.07
CA ASP A 143 5.71 -17.64 -0.81
C ASP A 143 6.92 -16.77 -1.19
N PHE A 144 6.70 -15.49 -1.51
CA PHE A 144 7.77 -14.53 -1.75
C PHE A 144 8.53 -14.19 -0.47
N ILE A 145 7.83 -13.92 0.63
CA ILE A 145 8.42 -13.58 1.92
C ILE A 145 9.33 -14.70 2.42
N ASP A 146 8.90 -15.96 2.29
CA ASP A 146 9.67 -17.11 2.76
C ASP A 146 10.98 -17.28 1.99
N ARG A 147 11.01 -16.91 0.70
CA ARG A 147 12.21 -16.98 -0.14
C ARG A 147 13.09 -15.74 -0.06
N HIS A 148 12.48 -14.56 -0.04
CA HIS A 148 13.12 -13.28 -0.39
C HIS A 148 12.84 -12.14 0.59
N GLY A 149 12.03 -12.36 1.64
CA GLY A 149 11.55 -11.31 2.54
C GLY A 149 12.64 -10.62 3.37
N ALA A 150 13.84 -11.18 3.48
CA ALA A 150 14.90 -10.70 4.36
C ALA A 150 15.35 -9.26 4.06
N ALA A 151 15.29 -8.81 2.80
CA ALA A 151 15.69 -7.45 2.42
C ALA A 151 14.73 -6.37 2.96
N PHE A 152 13.46 -6.72 3.17
CA PHE A 152 12.39 -5.79 3.54
C PHE A 152 12.20 -5.69 5.04
N ASP A 153 11.96 -4.49 5.55
CA ASP A 153 11.58 -4.27 6.95
C ASP A 153 10.06 -4.34 7.13
N ILE A 154 9.32 -3.89 6.11
CA ILE A 154 7.87 -3.92 6.08
C ILE A 154 7.40 -4.37 4.69
N ILE A 155 6.35 -5.19 4.62
CA ILE A 155 5.59 -5.43 3.38
C ILE A 155 4.14 -5.02 3.61
N LEU A 156 3.65 -4.15 2.73
CA LEU A 156 2.26 -3.69 2.65
C LEU A 156 1.58 -4.47 1.53
N GLY A 157 0.85 -5.51 1.90
CA GLY A 157 0.19 -6.43 0.98
C GLY A 157 -1.27 -6.08 0.70
N SER A 158 -1.77 -6.59 -0.43
CA SER A 158 -3.15 -6.41 -0.86
C SER A 158 -3.59 -7.59 -1.76
N GLY A 159 -4.66 -7.40 -2.54
CA GLY A 159 -5.19 -8.44 -3.42
C GLY A 159 -5.92 -9.56 -2.69
N GLN A 160 -6.05 -10.71 -3.36
CA GLN A 160 -6.82 -11.85 -2.86
C GLN A 160 -6.24 -12.39 -1.55
N GLY A 161 -7.12 -12.71 -0.59
CA GLY A 161 -6.73 -13.32 0.68
C GLY A 161 -7.17 -12.50 1.89
N PRO A 162 -6.88 -13.01 3.11
CA PRO A 162 -7.21 -12.33 4.35
C PRO A 162 -6.42 -11.02 4.54
N GLY A 163 -6.96 -10.15 5.39
CA GLY A 163 -6.27 -8.98 5.92
C GLY A 163 -5.67 -9.29 7.30
N TYR A 164 -4.55 -8.65 7.61
CA TYR A 164 -3.87 -8.74 8.90
C TYR A 164 -3.35 -7.35 9.28
N THR A 165 -3.61 -6.95 10.52
CA THR A 165 -3.05 -5.69 11.05
C THR A 165 -1.53 -5.77 11.15
N ALA A 166 -0.99 -6.92 11.60
CA ALA A 166 0.44 -7.19 11.64
C ALA A 166 0.70 -8.69 11.78
N LEU A 167 1.66 -9.18 10.99
CA LEU A 167 2.37 -10.44 11.22
C LEU A 167 3.86 -10.13 11.34
N TYR A 168 4.48 -10.58 12.42
CA TYR A 168 5.91 -10.41 12.67
C TYR A 168 6.62 -11.68 12.25
N LEU A 169 7.46 -11.57 11.23
CA LEU A 169 8.11 -12.68 10.55
C LEU A 169 9.64 -12.51 10.63
N ARG A 170 10.36 -13.59 10.32
CA ARG A 170 11.84 -13.57 10.20
C ARG A 170 12.51 -13.05 11.49
N ASP A 171 12.23 -13.69 12.62
CA ASP A 171 12.70 -13.26 13.94
C ASP A 171 12.34 -11.80 14.24
N ASN A 172 11.09 -11.44 13.89
CA ASN A 172 10.53 -10.09 13.96
C ASN A 172 11.28 -9.03 13.13
N SER A 173 12.15 -9.40 12.19
CA SER A 173 12.84 -8.43 11.33
C SER A 173 12.05 -7.99 10.10
N LEU A 174 10.87 -8.60 9.88
CA LEU A 174 9.93 -8.22 8.83
C LEU A 174 8.52 -8.10 9.41
N LEU A 175 7.89 -6.94 9.20
CA LEU A 175 6.48 -6.72 9.49
C LEU A 175 5.66 -6.86 8.20
N TRP A 176 4.72 -7.80 8.16
CA TRP A 176 3.77 -7.92 7.06
C TRP A 176 2.40 -7.43 7.49
N THR A 177 1.85 -6.48 6.73
CA THR A 177 0.51 -5.93 6.96
C THR A 177 -0.31 -6.06 5.70
N ARG A 178 -1.60 -6.38 5.83
CA ARG A 178 -2.51 -6.58 4.71
C ARG A 178 -3.85 -5.92 5.00
N ALA A 179 -4.21 -4.91 4.20
CA ALA A 179 -5.47 -4.22 4.38
C ALA A 179 -6.67 -5.17 4.29
N PHE A 180 -7.65 -4.99 5.19
CA PHE A 180 -8.90 -5.75 5.13
C PHE A 180 -9.71 -5.35 3.91
N THR A 181 -10.41 -6.31 3.32
CA THR A 181 -11.22 -6.08 2.12
C THR A 181 -12.41 -5.14 2.40
N LYS A 182 -12.97 -4.56 1.34
CA LYS A 182 -14.16 -3.67 1.35
C LYS A 182 -13.95 -2.28 1.95
N GLY A 183 -12.72 -1.90 2.30
CA GLY A 183 -12.39 -0.53 2.70
C GLY A 183 -13.13 -0.05 3.96
N ARG A 184 -13.48 -0.98 4.86
CA ARG A 184 -14.19 -0.69 6.11
C ARG A 184 -13.27 -0.16 7.22
N SER A 185 -11.96 -0.31 7.07
CA SER A 185 -10.96 0.23 7.98
C SER A 185 -9.77 0.79 7.22
N ILE A 186 -8.96 1.58 7.93
CA ILE A 186 -7.61 1.99 7.53
C ILE A 186 -6.64 1.24 8.43
N LEU A 187 -5.62 0.62 7.84
CA LEU A 187 -4.49 0.14 8.63
C LEU A 187 -3.50 1.27 8.85
N SER A 188 -3.06 1.44 10.09
CA SER A 188 -1.96 2.32 10.45
C SER A 188 -0.78 1.50 10.94
N VAL A 189 0.42 1.96 10.60
CA VAL A 189 1.70 1.48 11.13
C VAL A 189 2.44 2.70 11.64
N THR A 190 2.59 2.79 12.95
CA THR A 190 3.27 3.90 13.62
C THR A 190 4.62 3.43 14.10
N ILE A 191 5.67 4.15 13.71
CA ILE A 191 7.05 3.86 14.07
C ILE A 191 7.55 5.07 14.86
N PRO A 192 7.65 4.98 16.19
CA PRO A 192 7.97 6.15 17.04
C PRO A 192 9.39 6.67 16.78
N THR A 193 10.32 5.78 16.45
CA THR A 193 11.72 6.12 16.17
C THR A 193 12.20 5.29 14.98
N LEU A 194 12.71 5.95 13.94
CA LEU A 194 13.32 5.26 12.82
C LEU A 194 14.67 4.64 13.22
N PRO A 195 15.02 3.43 12.73
CA PRO A 195 16.37 2.93 12.85
C PRO A 195 17.35 3.81 12.07
N ALA A 196 18.64 3.75 12.41
CA ALA A 196 19.67 4.41 11.62
C ALA A 196 19.68 3.87 10.16
N PRO A 197 20.01 4.68 9.15
CA PRO A 197 20.13 4.22 7.77
C PRO A 197 20.98 2.96 7.63
N GLY A 198 20.48 1.99 6.85
CA GLY A 198 21.14 0.71 6.61
C GLY A 198 21.03 -0.31 7.75
N THR A 199 20.56 0.08 8.93
CA THR A 199 20.34 -0.86 10.03
C THR A 199 19.07 -1.67 9.80
N LYS A 200 19.15 -2.99 10.02
CA LYS A 200 18.00 -3.88 9.95
C LYS A 200 17.17 -3.72 11.22
N MET A 201 15.86 -3.52 11.06
CA MET A 201 14.96 -3.37 12.19
C MET A 201 14.60 -4.73 12.79
N VAL A 202 14.47 -4.78 14.11
CA VAL A 202 13.77 -5.85 14.83
C VAL A 202 12.55 -5.24 15.50
N TRP A 203 11.39 -5.71 15.11
CA TRP A 203 10.12 -5.17 15.54
C TRP A 203 9.71 -5.74 16.90
N GLU A 204 9.47 -4.86 17.85
CA GLU A 204 8.90 -5.17 19.14
C GLU A 204 7.50 -4.57 19.19
N PRO A 205 6.44 -5.41 19.18
CA PRO A 205 5.07 -4.93 19.21
C PRO A 205 4.83 -4.01 20.40
N GLN A 206 4.21 -2.85 20.16
CA GLN A 206 3.90 -1.84 21.18
C GLN A 206 5.13 -1.15 21.81
N THR A 207 6.32 -1.36 21.25
CA THR A 207 7.54 -0.65 21.66
C THR A 207 8.13 0.09 20.47
N THR A 208 8.53 -0.65 19.43
CA THR A 208 9.18 -0.08 18.25
C THR A 208 8.25 0.02 17.05
N VAL A 209 7.07 -0.59 17.13
CA VAL A 209 6.00 -0.42 16.16
C VAL A 209 4.62 -0.62 16.79
N PHE A 210 3.68 0.21 16.38
CA PHE A 210 2.27 0.13 16.76
C PHE A 210 1.44 -0.03 15.50
N THR A 211 0.60 -1.05 15.45
CA THR A 211 -0.27 -1.31 14.30
C THR A 211 -1.72 -1.34 14.74
N GLU A 212 -2.59 -0.71 13.94
CA GLU A 212 -4.01 -0.62 14.25
C GLU A 212 -4.85 -0.79 12.98
N SER A 213 -6.05 -1.36 13.14
CA SER A 213 -7.09 -1.35 12.12
C SER A 213 -8.20 -0.40 12.57
N VAL A 214 -8.15 0.83 12.07
CA VAL A 214 -9.07 1.91 12.45
C VAL A 214 -10.36 1.77 11.66
N PRO A 215 -11.50 1.42 12.27
CA PRO A 215 -12.76 1.26 11.55
C PRO A 215 -13.32 2.61 11.07
N LEU A 216 -13.78 2.64 9.82
CA LEU A 216 -14.45 3.80 9.20
C LEU A 216 -15.96 3.78 9.47
N GLY A 217 -16.31 3.65 10.74
CA GLY A 217 -17.68 3.57 11.25
C GLY A 217 -18.39 4.91 11.41
N GLY A 218 -19.56 4.91 12.05
CA GLY A 218 -20.37 6.12 12.28
C GLY A 218 -19.71 7.18 13.16
N THR A 219 -18.65 6.81 13.90
CA THR A 219 -17.84 7.72 14.72
C THR A 219 -16.93 8.63 13.90
N VAL A 220 -16.66 8.29 12.64
CA VAL A 220 -15.89 9.12 11.72
C VAL A 220 -16.87 9.91 10.83
N ALA A 221 -16.82 11.24 10.92
CA ALA A 221 -17.62 12.11 10.07
C ALA A 221 -17.26 11.91 8.59
N ALA A 222 -18.26 11.97 7.70
CA ALA A 222 -18.03 11.89 6.26
C ALA A 222 -17.56 13.25 5.73
N ASP A 223 -16.46 13.27 4.98
CA ASP A 223 -16.03 14.47 4.27
C ASP A 223 -17.10 14.94 3.26
N PRO A 224 -17.58 16.20 3.35
CA PRO A 224 -18.70 16.67 2.54
C PRO A 224 -18.35 16.77 1.04
N THR A 225 -17.10 17.15 0.71
CA THR A 225 -16.65 17.28 -0.68
C THR A 225 -16.62 15.91 -1.37
N ILE A 226 -16.09 14.89 -0.69
CA ILE A 226 -16.09 13.53 -1.23
C ILE A 226 -17.52 12.95 -1.27
N ASN A 227 -18.34 13.23 -0.26
CA ASN A 227 -19.71 12.73 -0.20
C ASN A 227 -20.58 13.24 -1.36
N ALA A 228 -20.41 14.51 -1.75
CA ALA A 228 -21.12 15.14 -2.86
C ALA A 228 -20.82 14.50 -4.23
N ILE A 229 -19.69 13.80 -4.40
CA ILE A 229 -19.37 13.08 -5.65
C ILE A 229 -20.34 11.92 -5.90
N PHE A 230 -20.77 11.25 -4.83
CA PHE A 230 -21.64 10.09 -4.90
C PHE A 230 -23.12 10.44 -4.70
N ASN A 231 -23.40 11.58 -4.06
CA ASN A 231 -24.74 12.12 -3.83
C ASN A 231 -24.83 13.56 -4.40
N PRO A 232 -24.78 13.71 -5.73
CA PRO A 232 -24.81 15.01 -6.40
C PRO A 232 -26.20 15.68 -6.36
#